data_AF-A0A948QM44-F1
#
_entry.id   AF-A0A948QM44-F1
#
_cell.length_a   1.000
_cell.length_b   1.000
_cell.length_c   1.000
_cell.angle_alpha   90.00
_cell.angle_beta   90.00
_cell.angle_gamma   90.00
#
_symmetry.space_group_name_H-M   'P 1'
#
loop_
_entity.id
_entity.type
_entity.pdbx_description
1 polymer ?
#
loop_
_entity_poly.entity_id
_entity_poly.type
_entity_poly.pdbx_seq_one_letter_code
_entity_poly.pdbx_strand_id
1 'polypeptide(L)'
;IENAQRKVEAMNFDIRKQLLEYDNVMNKQREAVYSLRNGTLEGEDISEQIKTMIEESIEEKIDLWCAKKHPEEWDWQSMALWLKRVFDIELVVPEKEVYSTTKETLKETVNGRILDFYKTRENNFGTAAIRELERIILLHMIDIAWKEHLYELDQLKKGIGLRAYGQKDPLVEYQRESFAIFNQMMTRIRESSIEYIFRVQPVTPTLTRGNQTRQPEGIAGRHPLQSPKQAPRGGGSPQPAYGTATIKKLGRNDPCPCGSGKKYKKCCGQ
;
A
#
# COMPACT_ATOMS: atom_id res chain seq x y z
N ILE A 1 -32.88 -12.74 -46.84
CA ILE A 1 -31.52 -12.99 -46.30
C ILE A 1 -30.89 -11.67 -45.86
N GLU A 2 -30.83 -10.66 -46.72
CA GLU A 2 -30.30 -9.32 -46.41
C GLU A 2 -30.92 -8.63 -45.17
N ASN A 3 -32.25 -8.64 -45.02
CA ASN A 3 -32.92 -8.05 -43.84
C ASN A 3 -32.56 -8.76 -42.53
N ALA A 4 -32.36 -10.08 -42.56
CA ALA A 4 -31.94 -10.84 -41.38
C ALA A 4 -30.49 -10.52 -41.02
N GLN A 5 -29.62 -10.37 -42.03
CA GLN A 5 -28.23 -9.97 -41.84
C GLN A 5 -28.12 -8.55 -41.27
N ARG A 6 -28.85 -7.56 -41.81
CA ARG A 6 -28.89 -6.20 -41.26
C ARG A 6 -29.33 -6.18 -39.80
N LYS A 7 -30.30 -7.03 -39.41
CA LYS A 7 -30.77 -7.14 -38.02
C LYS A 7 -29.70 -7.73 -37.09
N VAL A 8 -28.95 -8.73 -37.54
CA VAL A 8 -27.84 -9.31 -36.78
C VAL A 8 -26.69 -8.31 -36.66
N GLU A 9 -26.38 -7.57 -37.72
CA GLU A 9 -25.37 -6.51 -37.70
C GLU A 9 -25.74 -5.37 -36.75
N ALA A 10 -27.01 -4.94 -36.75
CA ALA A 10 -27.53 -3.95 -35.80
C ALA A 10 -27.41 -4.45 -34.35
N MET A 11 -27.82 -5.70 -34.08
CA MET A 11 -27.69 -6.28 -32.74
C MET A 11 -26.23 -6.37 -32.26
N ASN A 12 -25.33 -6.79 -33.16
CA ASN A 12 -23.88 -6.83 -32.86
C ASN A 12 -23.31 -5.43 -32.62
N PHE A 13 -23.78 -4.42 -33.38
CA PHE A 13 -23.40 -3.04 -33.19
C PHE A 13 -23.85 -2.51 -31.82
N ASP A 14 -25.10 -2.75 -31.43
CA ASP A 14 -25.64 -2.32 -30.14
C ASP A 14 -24.88 -2.96 -28.96
N ILE A 15 -24.56 -4.26 -29.05
CA ILE A 15 -23.74 -4.95 -28.04
C ILE A 15 -22.36 -4.30 -27.92
N ARG A 16 -21.69 -4.01 -29.04
CA ARG A 16 -20.37 -3.35 -29.03
C ARG A 16 -20.43 -1.94 -28.47
N LYS A 17 -21.49 -1.18 -28.79
CA LYS A 17 -21.72 0.16 -28.27
C LYS A 17 -21.87 0.14 -26.75
N GLN A 18 -22.68 -0.77 -26.22
CA GLN A 18 -22.84 -0.93 -24.77
C GLN A 18 -21.51 -1.30 -24.09
N LEU A 19 -20.77 -2.27 -24.65
CA LEU A 19 -19.46 -2.65 -24.13
C LEU A 19 -18.48 -1.46 -24.09
N LEU A 20 -18.46 -0.64 -25.15
CA LEU A 20 -17.64 0.56 -25.21
C LEU A 20 -18.03 1.58 -24.13
N GLU A 21 -19.32 1.73 -23.84
CA GLU A 21 -19.80 2.64 -22.79
C GLU A 21 -19.34 2.21 -21.39
N TYR A 22 -19.34 0.90 -21.08
CA TYR A 22 -18.76 0.39 -19.84
C TYR A 22 -17.25 0.62 -19.75
N ASP A 23 -16.53 0.39 -20.86
CA ASP A 23 -15.09 0.55 -20.92
C ASP A 23 -14.67 2.02 -20.81
N ASN A 24 -15.48 2.96 -21.32
CA ASN A 24 -15.25 4.40 -21.18
C ASN A 24 -15.23 4.85 -19.71
N VAL A 25 -16.07 4.26 -18.86
CA VAL A 25 -16.08 4.57 -17.41
C VAL A 25 -14.76 4.13 -16.77
N MET A 26 -14.33 2.90 -17.06
CA MET A 26 -13.06 2.36 -16.56
C MET A 26 -11.87 3.19 -17.08
N ASN A 27 -11.90 3.63 -18.34
CA ASN A 27 -10.82 4.40 -18.92
C ASN A 27 -10.64 5.77 -18.23
N LYS A 28 -11.74 6.48 -17.93
CA LYS A 28 -11.68 7.74 -17.17
C LYS A 28 -11.06 7.56 -15.78
N GLN A 29 -11.44 6.49 -15.08
CA GLN A 29 -10.88 6.17 -13.77
C GLN A 29 -9.39 5.81 -13.86
N ARG A 30 -9.01 5.03 -14.89
CA ARG A 30 -7.62 4.68 -15.17
C ARG A 30 -6.75 5.92 -15.44
N GLU A 31 -7.25 6.85 -16.25
CA GLU A 31 -6.57 8.12 -16.52
C GLU A 31 -6.32 8.92 -15.24
N ALA A 32 -7.31 9.02 -14.36
CA ALA A 32 -7.17 9.68 -13.07
C ALA A 32 -6.11 8.99 -12.17
N VAL A 33 -6.14 7.66 -12.08
CA VAL A 33 -5.19 6.89 -11.26
C VAL A 33 -3.77 6.98 -11.80
N TYR A 34 -3.60 6.89 -13.12
CA TYR A 34 -2.26 7.03 -13.72
C TYR A 34 -1.75 8.45 -13.68
N SER A 35 -2.61 9.46 -13.74
CA SER A 35 -2.21 10.85 -13.49
C SER A 35 -1.65 11.01 -12.07
N LEU A 36 -2.37 10.51 -11.07
CA LEU A 36 -1.92 10.49 -9.68
C LEU A 36 -0.58 9.75 -9.53
N ARG A 37 -0.51 8.52 -10.08
CA ARG A 37 0.68 7.66 -9.98
C ARG A 37 1.91 8.28 -10.65
N ASN A 38 1.75 8.84 -11.84
CA ASN A 38 2.83 9.48 -12.58
C ASN A 38 3.27 10.77 -11.87
N GLY A 39 2.33 11.56 -11.35
CA GLY A 39 2.64 12.72 -10.52
C GLY A 39 3.48 12.35 -9.29
N THR A 40 3.18 11.22 -8.64
CA THR A 40 4.00 10.68 -7.54
C THR A 40 5.37 10.18 -8.00
N LEU A 41 5.49 9.60 -9.20
CA LEU A 41 6.78 9.16 -9.74
C LEU A 41 7.70 10.33 -10.12
N GLU A 42 7.13 11.36 -10.73
CA GLU A 42 7.86 12.51 -11.28
C GLU A 42 8.12 13.59 -10.23
N GLY A 43 7.26 13.74 -9.22
CA GLY A 43 7.36 14.82 -8.24
C GLY A 43 8.52 14.62 -7.28
N GLU A 44 9.53 15.49 -7.28
CA GLU A 44 10.67 15.42 -6.35
C GLU A 44 10.23 15.51 -4.88
N ASP A 45 9.16 16.28 -4.61
CA ASP A 45 8.58 16.47 -3.29
C ASP A 45 7.05 16.29 -3.34
N ILE A 46 6.53 15.28 -2.63
CA ILE A 46 5.09 15.02 -2.51
C ILE A 46 4.53 15.39 -1.14
N SER A 47 5.31 16.10 -0.30
CA SER A 47 4.89 16.42 1.08
C SER A 47 3.65 17.29 1.14
N GLU A 48 3.49 18.25 0.24
CA GLU A 48 2.25 19.03 0.15
C GLU A 48 1.05 18.13 -0.14
N GLN A 49 1.20 17.14 -1.01
CA GLN A 49 0.16 16.16 -1.28
C GLN A 49 -0.17 15.33 -0.02
N ILE A 50 0.85 14.91 0.75
CA ILE A 50 0.64 14.20 2.02
C ILE A 50 -0.05 15.10 3.05
N LYS A 51 0.30 16.39 3.15
CA LYS A 51 -0.38 17.36 4.03
C LYS A 51 -1.84 17.54 3.65
N THR A 52 -2.14 17.70 2.36
CA THR A 52 -3.54 17.76 1.88
C THR A 52 -4.30 16.49 2.23
N MET A 53 -3.70 15.31 2.02
CA MET A 53 -4.29 14.03 2.42
C MET A 53 -4.60 13.96 3.91
N ILE A 54 -3.73 14.48 4.77
CA ILE A 54 -3.94 14.57 6.22
C ILE A 54 -5.13 15.47 6.52
N GLU A 55 -5.17 16.67 5.94
CA GLU A 55 -6.25 17.65 6.14
C GLU A 55 -7.61 17.09 5.74
N GLU A 56 -7.71 16.48 4.55
CA GLU A 56 -8.91 15.81 4.07
C GLU A 56 -9.36 14.68 5.00
N SER A 57 -8.40 13.90 5.53
CA SER A 57 -8.71 12.80 6.45
C SER A 57 -9.24 13.31 7.78
N ILE A 58 -8.68 14.40 8.31
CA ILE A 58 -9.16 15.04 9.54
C ILE A 58 -10.57 15.58 9.32
N GLU A 59 -10.80 16.27 8.21
CA GLU A 59 -12.12 16.83 7.86
C GLU A 59 -13.19 15.75 7.79
N GLU A 60 -12.92 14.66 7.07
CA GLU A 60 -13.83 13.51 6.98
C GLU A 60 -14.15 12.92 8.37
N LYS A 61 -13.16 12.81 9.26
CA LYS A 61 -13.36 12.29 10.62
C LYS A 61 -14.11 13.24 11.53
N ILE A 62 -13.87 14.55 11.43
CA ILE A 62 -14.61 15.56 12.18
C ILE A 62 -16.06 15.58 11.71
N ASP A 63 -16.32 15.54 10.41
CA ASP A 63 -17.70 15.49 9.91
C ASP A 63 -18.44 14.24 10.35
N LEU A 64 -17.75 13.11 10.43
CA LEU A 64 -18.32 11.85 10.90
C LEU A 64 -18.60 11.84 12.41
N TRP A 65 -17.63 12.21 13.25
CA TRP A 65 -17.71 12.05 14.71
C TRP A 65 -18.23 13.28 15.44
N CYS A 66 -18.15 14.45 14.81
CA CYS A 66 -18.64 15.72 15.34
C CYS A 66 -19.91 16.18 14.61
N ALA A 67 -20.70 15.26 14.03
CA ALA A 67 -21.91 15.59 13.27
C ALA A 67 -22.99 16.31 14.11
N LYS A 68 -23.03 16.06 15.42
CA LYS A 68 -24.05 16.62 16.32
C LYS A 68 -23.80 18.10 16.61
N LYS A 69 -24.87 18.80 16.98
CA LYS A 69 -24.85 20.25 17.21
C LYS A 69 -24.01 20.65 18.43
N HIS A 70 -23.98 19.77 19.43
CA HIS A 70 -23.43 20.02 20.75
C HIS A 70 -22.09 19.27 20.91
N PRO A 71 -20.97 19.96 21.21
CA PRO A 71 -19.65 19.34 21.37
C PRO A 71 -19.58 18.21 22.39
N GLU A 72 -20.35 18.31 23.47
CA GLU A 72 -20.46 17.28 24.52
C GLU A 72 -21.03 15.95 24.00
N GLU A 73 -21.73 15.96 22.87
CA GLU A 73 -22.32 14.76 22.27
C GLU A 73 -21.46 14.15 21.16
N TRP A 74 -20.33 14.80 20.81
CA TRP A 74 -19.39 14.30 19.80
C TRP A 74 -18.72 13.01 20.28
N ASP A 75 -18.35 12.16 19.31
CA ASP A 75 -17.64 10.92 19.59
C ASP A 75 -16.13 11.17 19.78
N TRP A 76 -15.80 11.81 20.90
CA TRP A 76 -14.42 12.08 21.33
C TRP A 76 -13.59 10.81 21.47
N GLN A 77 -14.24 9.71 21.87
CA GLN A 77 -13.57 8.44 22.09
C GLN A 77 -13.05 7.86 20.77
N SER A 78 -13.89 7.80 19.73
CA SER A 78 -13.47 7.31 18.40
C SER A 78 -12.37 8.19 17.82
N MET A 79 -12.47 9.52 17.99
CA MET A 79 -11.45 10.45 17.50
C MET A 79 -10.12 10.28 18.23
N ALA A 80 -10.13 10.17 19.56
CA ALA A 80 -8.91 9.93 20.34
C ALA A 80 -8.25 8.59 19.99
N LEU A 81 -9.04 7.53 19.83
CA LEU A 81 -8.53 6.21 19.42
C LEU A 81 -7.91 6.25 18.03
N TRP A 82 -8.54 6.94 17.09
CA TRP A 82 -8.01 7.10 15.74
C TRP A 82 -6.71 7.91 15.72
N LEU A 83 -6.66 9.04 16.43
CA LEU A 83 -5.45 9.86 16.54
C LEU A 83 -4.28 9.08 17.15
N LYS A 84 -4.55 8.30 18.21
CA LYS A 84 -3.54 7.46 18.83
C LYS A 84 -3.08 6.34 17.90
N ARG A 85 -4.01 5.68 17.19
CA ARG A 85 -3.68 4.56 16.30
C ARG A 85 -2.86 4.99 15.09
N VAL A 86 -3.25 6.10 14.45
CA VAL A 86 -2.69 6.53 13.16
C VAL A 86 -1.46 7.41 13.36
N PHE A 87 -1.50 8.35 14.32
CA PHE A 87 -0.47 9.37 14.49
C PHE A 87 0.34 9.21 15.78
N ASP A 88 -0.04 8.28 16.67
CA ASP A 88 0.49 8.16 18.04
C ASP A 88 0.27 9.44 18.89
N ILE A 89 -0.78 10.21 18.55
CA ILE A 89 -1.13 11.46 19.23
C ILE A 89 -2.22 11.21 20.26
N GLU A 90 -1.98 11.63 21.50
CA GLU A 90 -3.00 11.63 22.55
C GLU A 90 -3.84 12.90 22.48
N LEU A 91 -5.14 12.71 22.23
CA LEU A 91 -6.11 13.79 22.29
C LEU A 91 -6.54 13.98 23.74
N VAL A 92 -6.10 15.08 24.33
CA VAL A 92 -6.55 15.53 25.65
C VAL A 92 -7.33 16.82 25.44
N VAL A 93 -8.65 16.75 25.60
CA VAL A 93 -9.52 17.92 25.64
C VAL A 93 -9.96 18.08 27.09
N PRO A 94 -9.55 19.16 27.79
CA PRO A 94 -10.02 19.43 29.14
C PRO A 94 -11.55 19.52 29.16
N GLU A 95 -12.20 18.90 30.15
CA GLU A 95 -13.67 18.83 30.26
C GLU A 95 -14.34 20.22 30.22
N LYS A 96 -13.64 21.25 30.74
CA LYS A 96 -14.10 22.64 30.73
C LYS A 96 -14.05 23.31 29.35
N GLU A 97 -13.19 22.83 28.45
CA GLU A 97 -12.98 23.39 27.11
C GLU A 97 -13.83 22.69 26.04
N VAL A 98 -14.40 21.51 26.36
CA VAL A 98 -15.30 20.76 25.47
C VAL A 98 -16.45 21.64 25.00
N TYR A 99 -17.12 22.34 25.92
CA TYR A 99 -18.30 23.17 25.62
C TYR A 99 -18.03 24.37 24.72
N SER A 100 -16.79 24.88 24.68
CA SER A 100 -16.39 26.00 23.83
C SER A 100 -15.76 25.57 22.51
N THR A 101 -15.54 24.26 22.31
CA THR A 101 -14.86 23.75 21.12
C THR A 101 -15.79 23.78 19.92
N THR A 102 -15.33 24.39 18.83
CA THR A 102 -15.99 24.36 17.52
C THR A 102 -15.31 23.36 16.60
N LYS A 103 -15.97 22.99 15.48
CA LYS A 103 -15.36 22.07 14.51
C LYS A 103 -14.09 22.65 13.90
N GLU A 104 -14.11 23.95 13.64
CA GLU A 104 -13.00 24.69 13.03
C GLU A 104 -11.80 24.74 13.99
N THR A 105 -12.04 25.12 15.26
CA THR A 105 -10.98 25.16 16.29
C THR A 105 -10.40 23.77 16.58
N LEU A 106 -11.25 22.74 16.56
CA LEU A 106 -10.82 21.36 16.67
C LEU A 106 -9.96 20.93 15.46
N LYS A 107 -10.40 21.24 14.23
CA LYS A 107 -9.67 20.95 12.99
C LYS A 107 -8.29 21.59 13.02
N GLU A 108 -8.21 22.88 13.35
CA GLU A 108 -6.95 23.61 13.45
C GLU A 108 -6.02 23.01 14.52
N THR A 109 -6.57 22.71 15.70
CA THR A 109 -5.79 22.14 16.81
C THR A 109 -5.22 20.76 16.46
N VAL A 110 -6.04 19.89 15.89
CA VAL A 110 -5.64 18.52 15.50
C VAL A 110 -4.65 18.57 14.33
N ASN A 111 -4.93 19.37 13.31
CA ASN A 111 -4.04 19.51 12.15
C ASN A 111 -2.67 20.06 12.57
N GLY A 112 -2.65 21.10 13.42
CA GLY A 112 -1.40 21.66 13.95
C GLY A 112 -0.55 20.63 14.68
N ARG A 113 -1.16 19.82 15.56
CA ARG A 113 -0.44 18.75 16.27
C ARG A 113 0.11 17.68 15.33
N ILE A 114 -0.66 17.27 14.32
CA ILE A 114 -0.21 16.28 13.34
C ILE A 114 0.93 16.83 12.49
N LEU A 115 0.83 18.08 12.04
CA LEU A 115 1.88 18.71 11.24
C LEU A 115 3.18 18.90 12.03
N ASP A 116 3.10 19.22 13.32
CA ASP A 116 4.30 19.31 14.16
C ASP A 116 4.93 17.94 14.44
N PHE A 117 4.11 16.90 14.60
CA PHE A 117 4.61 15.52 14.67
C PHE A 117 5.26 15.10 13.34
N TYR A 118 4.66 15.47 12.21
CA TYR A 118 5.20 15.21 10.88
C TYR A 118 6.56 15.90 10.65
N LYS A 119 6.70 17.17 11.05
CA LYS A 119 8.00 17.88 11.03
C LYS A 119 9.05 17.20 11.90
N THR A 120 8.65 16.73 13.09
CA THR A 120 9.54 16.00 14.00
C THR A 120 10.03 14.70 13.35
N ARG A 121 9.14 13.99 12.64
CA ARG A 121 9.52 12.82 11.84
C ARG A 121 10.46 13.17 10.69
N GLU A 122 10.19 14.24 9.94
CA GLU A 122 11.08 14.68 8.88
C GLU A 122 12.50 14.93 9.40
N ASN A 123 12.64 15.55 10.58
CA ASN A 123 13.94 15.74 11.23
C ASN A 123 14.60 14.42 11.64
N ASN A 124 13.82 13.44 12.12
CA ASN A 124 14.34 12.15 12.57
C ASN A 124 14.82 11.24 11.43
N PHE A 125 14.16 11.28 10.27
CA PHE A 125 14.54 10.51 9.08
C PHE A 125 15.56 11.25 8.21
N GLY A 126 15.50 12.57 8.18
CA GLY A 126 16.12 13.42 7.17
C GLY A 126 15.21 13.58 5.94
N THR A 127 15.20 14.79 5.37
CA THR A 127 14.30 15.19 4.26
C THR A 127 14.37 14.23 3.07
N ALA A 128 15.57 13.88 2.59
CA ALA A 128 15.68 12.99 1.43
C ALA A 128 15.11 11.58 1.68
N ALA A 129 15.33 11.04 2.88
CA ALA A 129 14.85 9.70 3.22
C ALA A 129 13.33 9.67 3.43
N ILE A 130 12.74 10.70 4.07
CA ILE A 130 11.29 10.76 4.26
C ILE A 130 10.55 10.97 2.93
N ARG A 131 11.07 11.80 2.02
CA ARG A 131 10.46 12.00 0.69
C ARG A 131 10.44 10.72 -0.13
N GLU A 132 11.54 9.96 -0.10
CA GLU A 132 11.59 8.67 -0.78
C GLU A 132 10.66 7.63 -0.13
N LEU A 133 10.58 7.62 1.20
CA LEU A 133 9.64 6.75 1.93
C LEU A 133 8.19 7.05 1.52
N GLU A 134 7.79 8.32 1.54
CA GLU A 134 6.45 8.77 1.16
C GLU A 134 6.11 8.34 -0.26
N ARG A 135 7.04 8.53 -1.21
CA ARG A 135 6.89 8.14 -2.61
C ARG A 135 6.67 6.64 -2.74
N ILE A 136 7.53 5.83 -2.13
CA ILE A 136 7.45 4.37 -2.19
C ILE A 136 6.12 3.89 -1.60
N ILE A 137 5.73 4.42 -0.44
CA ILE A 137 4.48 4.04 0.23
C ILE A 137 3.28 4.42 -0.65
N LEU A 138 3.20 5.66 -1.13
CA LEU A 138 2.05 6.12 -1.90
C LEU A 138 1.91 5.32 -3.21
N LEU A 139 3.01 5.09 -3.95
CA LEU A 139 2.99 4.25 -5.15
C LEU A 139 2.53 2.83 -4.85
N HIS A 140 3.02 2.26 -3.75
CA HIS A 140 2.62 0.92 -3.33
C HIS A 140 1.12 0.85 -2.99
N MET A 141 0.59 1.85 -2.28
CA MET A 141 -0.83 1.92 -1.94
C MET A 141 -1.71 2.10 -3.17
N ILE A 142 -1.31 2.96 -4.13
CA ILE A 142 -2.00 3.12 -5.40
C ILE A 142 -2.08 1.78 -6.16
N ASP A 143 -0.95 1.08 -6.29
CA ASP A 143 -0.87 -0.16 -7.08
C ASP A 143 -1.70 -1.30 -6.45
N ILE A 144 -1.76 -1.39 -5.12
CA ILE A 144 -2.62 -2.35 -4.41
C ILE A 144 -4.09 -1.99 -4.62
N ALA A 145 -4.48 -0.76 -4.30
CA ALA A 145 -5.88 -0.34 -4.33
C ALA A 145 -6.46 -0.39 -5.74
N TRP A 146 -5.68 -0.02 -6.76
CA TRP A 146 -6.13 -0.10 -8.15
C TRP A 146 -6.41 -1.54 -8.60
N LYS A 147 -5.58 -2.49 -8.18
CA LYS A 147 -5.78 -3.91 -8.49
C LYS A 147 -7.06 -4.45 -7.85
N GLU A 148 -7.31 -4.09 -6.59
CA GLU A 148 -8.55 -4.44 -5.89
C GLU A 148 -9.78 -3.81 -6.57
N HIS A 149 -9.69 -2.53 -6.94
CA HIS A 149 -10.75 -1.82 -7.65
C HIS A 149 -11.08 -2.44 -9.01
N LEU A 150 -10.07 -2.86 -9.78
CA LEU A 150 -10.30 -3.59 -11.05
C LEU A 150 -11.08 -4.88 -10.84
N TYR A 151 -10.82 -5.59 -9.73
CA TYR A 151 -11.59 -6.77 -9.36
C TYR A 151 -13.03 -6.41 -8.96
N GLU A 152 -13.22 -5.36 -8.15
CA GLU A 152 -14.54 -4.86 -7.76
C GLU A 152 -15.39 -4.42 -8.97
N LEU A 153 -14.78 -3.75 -9.95
CA LEU A 153 -15.44 -3.40 -11.21
C LEU A 153 -15.84 -4.61 -12.05
N ASP A 154 -14.98 -5.64 -12.12
CA ASP A 154 -15.31 -6.88 -12.83
C ASP A 154 -16.50 -7.60 -12.18
N GLN A 155 -16.55 -7.66 -10.85
CA GLN A 155 -17.70 -8.20 -10.13
C GLN A 155 -18.97 -7.36 -10.34
N LEU A 156 -18.85 -6.04 -10.29
CA LEU A 156 -19.97 -5.13 -10.56
C LEU A 156 -20.52 -5.34 -11.97
N LYS A 157 -19.65 -5.42 -12.98
CA LYS A 157 -20.03 -5.65 -14.39
C LYS A 157 -20.75 -6.99 -14.58
N LYS A 158 -20.36 -8.05 -13.86
CA LYS A 158 -21.05 -9.35 -13.88
C LYS A 158 -22.43 -9.30 -13.20
N GLY A 159 -22.56 -8.54 -12.11
CA GLY A 159 -23.80 -8.44 -11.33
C GLY A 159 -24.85 -7.46 -11.88
N ILE A 160 -24.44 -6.48 -12.69
CA ILE A 160 -25.33 -5.38 -13.12
C ILE A 160 -26.53 -5.84 -13.97
N GLY A 161 -26.38 -6.94 -14.70
CA GLY A 161 -27.46 -7.52 -15.50
C GLY A 161 -28.69 -7.92 -14.67
N LEU A 162 -28.50 -8.28 -13.40
CA LEU A 162 -29.61 -8.61 -12.49
C LEU A 162 -30.38 -7.35 -12.03
N ARG A 163 -29.80 -6.15 -12.14
CA ARG A 163 -30.48 -4.89 -11.80
C ARG A 163 -31.36 -4.34 -12.91
N ALA A 164 -31.17 -4.81 -14.14
CA ALA A 164 -32.04 -4.50 -15.28
C ALA A 164 -33.52 -4.91 -15.04
N TYR A 165 -33.74 -5.90 -14.17
CA TYR A 165 -35.09 -6.34 -13.77
C TYR A 165 -35.87 -5.27 -12.98
N GLY A 166 -35.19 -4.28 -12.40
CA GLY A 166 -35.81 -3.18 -11.65
C GLY A 166 -36.28 -2.00 -12.50
N GLN A 167 -36.39 -2.15 -13.82
CA GLN A 167 -36.75 -1.07 -14.78
C GLN A 167 -35.78 0.13 -14.80
N LYS A 168 -34.58 -0.03 -14.24
CA LYS A 168 -33.52 0.98 -14.29
C LYS A 168 -32.53 0.65 -15.40
N ASP A 169 -31.95 1.69 -15.99
CA ASP A 169 -30.89 1.55 -16.99
C ASP A 169 -29.62 0.95 -16.34
N PRO A 170 -29.17 -0.25 -16.76
CA PRO A 170 -27.97 -0.90 -16.21
C PRO A 170 -26.70 -0.07 -16.37
N LEU A 171 -26.57 0.73 -17.43
CA LEU A 171 -25.38 1.56 -17.64
C LEU A 171 -25.32 2.70 -16.61
N VAL A 172 -26.46 3.34 -16.33
CA VAL A 172 -26.53 4.44 -15.36
C VAL A 172 -26.22 3.94 -13.95
N GLU A 173 -26.80 2.80 -13.56
CA GLU A 173 -26.52 2.20 -12.25
C GLU A 173 -25.04 1.74 -12.17
N TYR A 174 -24.48 1.18 -13.24
CA TYR A 174 -23.05 0.84 -13.29
C TYR A 174 -22.18 2.08 -13.11
N GLN A 175 -22.45 3.18 -13.82
CA GLN A 175 -21.70 4.42 -13.70
C GLN A 175 -21.72 4.95 -12.27
N ARG A 176 -22.91 4.98 -11.65
CA ARG A 176 -23.09 5.45 -10.28
C ARG A 176 -22.33 4.59 -9.27
N GLU A 177 -22.48 3.27 -9.33
CA GLU A 177 -21.82 2.36 -8.40
C GLU A 177 -20.32 2.28 -8.63
N SER A 178 -19.88 2.24 -9.89
CA SER A 178 -18.47 2.27 -10.26
C SER A 178 -17.78 3.53 -9.71
N PHE A 179 -18.46 4.68 -9.77
CA PHE A 179 -17.94 5.93 -9.19
C PHE A 179 -17.87 5.87 -7.65
N ALA A 180 -18.87 5.28 -6.99
CA ALA A 180 -18.84 5.11 -5.53
C ALA A 180 -17.67 4.21 -5.08
N ILE A 181 -17.45 3.09 -5.78
CA ILE A 181 -16.32 2.18 -5.51
C ILE A 181 -14.99 2.88 -5.80
N PHE A 182 -14.91 3.68 -6.87
CA PHE A 182 -13.73 4.48 -7.18
C PHE A 182 -13.38 5.48 -6.06
N ASN A 183 -14.36 6.22 -5.54
CA ASN A 183 -14.13 7.14 -4.43
C ASN A 183 -13.69 6.40 -3.16
N GLN A 184 -14.26 5.22 -2.88
CA GLN A 184 -13.84 4.38 -1.77
C GLN A 184 -12.39 3.91 -1.93
N MET A 185 -11.98 3.53 -3.15
CA MET A 185 -10.58 3.20 -3.45
C MET A 185 -9.66 4.41 -3.19
N MET A 186 -10.04 5.61 -3.64
CA MET A 186 -9.24 6.83 -3.41
C MET A 186 -9.10 7.15 -1.92
N THR A 187 -10.18 7.01 -1.14
CA THR A 187 -10.15 7.11 0.33
C THR A 187 -9.21 6.06 0.93
N ARG A 188 -9.27 4.80 0.49
CA ARG A 188 -8.37 3.74 0.98
C ARG A 188 -6.91 4.06 0.68
N ILE A 189 -6.58 4.59 -0.50
CA ILE A 189 -5.22 5.02 -0.86
C ILE A 189 -4.74 6.08 0.12
N ARG A 190 -5.54 7.13 0.34
CA ARG A 190 -5.22 8.23 1.25
C ARG A 190 -5.01 7.73 2.69
N GLU A 191 -6.00 7.05 3.26
CA GLU A 191 -5.95 6.59 4.66
C GLU A 191 -4.80 5.61 4.90
N SER A 192 -4.62 4.64 4.00
CA SER A 192 -3.54 3.66 4.13
C SER A 192 -2.18 4.34 4.00
N SER A 193 -2.01 5.27 3.05
CA SER A 193 -0.73 5.98 2.88
C SER A 193 -0.36 6.73 4.15
N ILE A 194 -1.30 7.49 4.74
CA ILE A 194 -1.07 8.19 6.00
C ILE A 194 -0.72 7.19 7.11
N GLU A 195 -1.52 6.15 7.32
CA GLU A 195 -1.27 5.17 8.37
C GLU A 195 0.14 4.54 8.27
N TYR A 196 0.54 4.13 7.07
CA TYR A 196 1.86 3.55 6.85
C TYR A 196 2.99 4.57 7.05
N ILE A 197 2.86 5.80 6.52
CA ILE A 197 3.88 6.85 6.67
C ILE A 197 4.14 7.15 8.15
N PHE A 198 3.10 7.23 8.97
CA PHE A 198 3.22 7.56 10.39
C PHE A 198 3.61 6.36 11.27
N ARG A 199 3.33 5.13 10.83
CA ARG A 199 3.69 3.91 11.56
C ARG A 199 5.13 3.43 11.35
N VAL A 200 5.73 3.69 10.19
CA VAL A 200 7.12 3.26 9.91
C VAL A 200 8.07 3.91 10.93
N GLN A 201 9.00 3.15 11.51
CA GLN A 201 10.02 3.73 12.38
C GLN A 201 11.37 3.83 11.64
N PRO A 202 12.19 4.86 11.90
CA PRO A 202 13.50 4.94 11.30
C PRO A 202 14.34 3.79 11.85
N VAL A 203 14.96 3.02 10.95
CA VAL A 203 15.94 2.02 11.37
C VAL A 203 17.16 2.79 11.84
N THR A 204 17.27 3.00 13.15
CA THR A 204 18.53 3.47 13.72
C THR A 204 19.56 2.36 13.50
N PRO A 205 20.69 2.61 12.82
CA PRO A 205 21.78 1.67 12.82
C PRO A 205 22.36 1.67 14.23
N THR A 206 21.76 0.88 15.12
CA THR A 206 22.38 0.55 16.40
C THR A 206 23.66 -0.19 16.05
N LEU A 207 24.77 0.48 16.31
CA LEU A 207 26.12 -0.08 16.33
C LEU A 207 26.16 -1.18 17.40
N THR A 208 25.64 -2.35 17.09
CA THR A 208 25.81 -3.56 17.89
C THR A 208 26.47 -4.61 17.01
N ARG A 209 27.61 -4.25 16.43
CA ARG A 209 28.62 -5.24 16.05
C ARG A 209 29.38 -5.61 17.33
N GLY A 210 28.65 -6.19 18.28
CA GLY A 210 29.23 -6.81 19.46
C GLY A 210 30.08 -7.99 18.99
N ASN A 211 31.39 -7.86 19.15
CA ASN A 211 32.36 -8.93 19.04
C ASN A 211 31.90 -10.13 19.90
N GLN A 212 31.28 -11.12 19.27
CA GLN A 212 31.20 -12.47 19.83
C GLN A 212 32.24 -13.34 19.11
N THR A 213 33.50 -13.11 19.46
CA THR A 213 34.52 -14.16 19.42
C THR A 213 34.10 -15.23 20.42
N ARG A 214 33.28 -16.20 19.96
CA ARG A 214 33.06 -17.44 20.69
C ARG A 214 34.35 -18.26 20.64
N GLN A 215 35.17 -18.13 21.68
CA GLN A 215 36.11 -19.19 22.05
C GLN A 215 35.31 -20.34 22.67
N PRO A 216 35.45 -21.60 22.21
CA PRO A 216 34.93 -22.74 22.92
C PRO A 216 35.96 -23.21 23.97
N GLU A 217 35.71 -22.89 25.24
CA GLU A 217 36.31 -23.59 26.37
C GLU A 217 35.66 -24.97 26.53
N GLY A 218 36.51 -25.97 26.77
CA GLY A 218 36.17 -27.37 26.62
C GLY A 218 35.40 -28.02 27.77
N ILE A 219 34.83 -29.19 27.47
CA ILE A 219 34.44 -30.19 28.46
C ILE A 219 35.01 -31.53 28.01
N ALA A 220 35.80 -32.13 28.89
CA ALA A 220 36.50 -33.39 28.73
C ALA A 220 35.58 -34.60 28.96
N GLY A 221 35.77 -35.64 28.12
CA GLY A 221 35.23 -36.99 28.30
C GLY A 221 36.04 -38.00 27.48
N ARG A 222 36.93 -38.75 28.16
CA ARG A 222 37.71 -39.95 27.72
C ARG A 222 36.76 -41.08 27.24
N HIS A 223 37.04 -42.10 26.41
CA HIS A 223 38.17 -42.73 25.67
C HIS A 223 37.50 -43.87 24.80
N PRO A 224 38.21 -44.73 24.03
CA PRO A 224 38.98 -44.55 22.79
C PRO A 224 38.41 -45.40 21.61
N LEU A 225 38.87 -45.22 20.36
CA LEU A 225 39.37 -46.31 19.49
C LEU A 225 39.82 -45.80 18.11
N GLN A 226 41.11 -46.07 17.82
CA GLN A 226 41.75 -46.41 16.54
C GLN A 226 41.70 -45.46 15.32
N SER A 227 42.88 -44.93 14.99
CA SER A 227 43.30 -44.50 13.65
C SER A 227 43.86 -45.70 12.86
N PRO A 228 44.00 -45.64 11.50
CA PRO A 228 45.15 -44.90 10.93
C PRO A 228 44.92 -44.17 9.58
N LYS A 229 45.52 -42.97 9.51
CA LYS A 229 46.30 -42.33 8.42
C LYS A 229 45.79 -42.40 6.95
N GLN A 230 45.60 -41.21 6.33
CA GLN A 230 46.55 -40.59 5.36
C GLN A 230 46.02 -39.23 4.84
N ALA A 231 46.93 -38.27 4.69
CA ALA A 231 46.78 -36.94 4.05
C ALA A 231 47.51 -36.99 2.67
N PRO A 232 47.65 -35.92 1.83
CA PRO A 232 47.35 -34.48 2.05
C PRO A 232 46.85 -33.67 0.81
N ARG A 233 46.72 -32.33 1.01
CA ARG A 233 46.69 -31.21 0.03
C ARG A 233 45.32 -30.92 -0.61
N GLY A 234 44.88 -29.67 -0.80
CA GLY A 234 45.37 -28.30 -0.55
C GLY A 234 44.17 -27.39 -0.88
N GLY A 235 43.87 -26.34 -0.12
CA GLY A 235 44.45 -25.02 -0.34
C GLY A 235 43.40 -24.06 -0.94
N GLY A 236 43.06 -23.00 -0.20
CA GLY A 236 42.51 -21.77 -0.77
C GLY A 236 41.00 -21.57 -0.73
N SER A 237 40.53 -20.88 0.31
CA SER A 237 39.48 -19.86 0.13
C SER A 237 40.07 -18.72 -0.72
N PRO A 238 39.28 -18.02 -1.55
CA PRO A 238 38.54 -16.86 -1.01
C PRO A 238 37.15 -16.60 -1.66
N GLN A 239 36.20 -16.17 -0.84
CA GLN A 239 35.17 -15.18 -1.25
C GLN A 239 35.77 -13.76 -1.14
N PRO A 240 35.13 -12.67 -1.60
CA PRO A 240 33.96 -12.52 -2.49
C PRO A 240 34.20 -11.48 -3.62
N ALA A 241 33.33 -11.42 -4.62
CA ALA A 241 33.16 -10.20 -5.42
C ALA A 241 31.70 -10.06 -5.86
N TYR A 242 31.02 -9.08 -5.28
CA TYR A 242 29.77 -8.53 -5.79
C TYR A 242 30.05 -7.97 -7.19
N GLY A 243 29.37 -8.52 -8.18
CA GLY A 243 29.40 -8.05 -9.57
C GLY A 243 28.00 -8.13 -10.15
N THR A 244 27.44 -6.96 -10.44
CA THR A 244 26.24 -6.74 -11.24
C THR A 244 26.23 -7.63 -12.48
N ALA A 245 25.23 -8.51 -12.59
CA ALA A 245 25.04 -9.35 -13.77
C ALA A 245 23.55 -9.44 -14.11
N THR A 246 23.21 -8.73 -15.18
CA THR A 246 22.15 -9.04 -16.15
C THR A 246 21.45 -10.37 -15.94
N ILE A 247 20.12 -10.32 -15.74
CA ILE A 247 19.23 -11.47 -15.56
C ILE A 247 19.38 -12.41 -16.76
N LYS A 248 20.25 -13.41 -16.63
CA LYS A 248 20.33 -14.55 -17.55
C LYS A 248 19.11 -15.42 -17.27
N LYS A 249 18.26 -15.67 -18.28
CA LYS A 249 17.14 -16.62 -18.17
C LYS A 249 17.71 -17.98 -17.74
N LEU A 250 17.42 -18.40 -16.50
CA LEU A 250 17.81 -19.71 -15.99
C LEU A 250 17.14 -20.80 -16.83
N GLY A 251 17.95 -21.70 -17.38
CA GLY A 251 17.49 -22.85 -18.14
C GLY A 251 16.89 -23.92 -17.23
N ARG A 252 15.92 -24.68 -17.75
CA ARG A 252 15.18 -25.72 -17.00
C ARG A 252 16.08 -26.76 -16.31
N ASN A 253 17.28 -27.01 -16.84
CA ASN A 253 18.23 -28.00 -16.32
C ASN A 253 19.40 -27.39 -15.52
N ASP A 254 19.45 -26.07 -15.35
CA ASP A 254 20.56 -25.38 -14.66
C ASP A 254 20.53 -25.66 -13.14
N PRO A 255 21.68 -25.49 -12.44
CA PRO A 255 21.73 -25.59 -10.99
C PRO A 255 20.76 -24.60 -10.34
N CYS A 256 19.99 -25.07 -9.37
CA CYS A 256 18.98 -24.25 -8.73
C CYS A 256 19.64 -23.15 -7.85
N PRO A 257 19.25 -21.88 -7.99
CA PRO A 257 19.89 -20.76 -7.27
C PRO A 257 19.60 -20.75 -5.76
N CYS A 258 18.69 -21.61 -5.27
CA CYS A 258 18.40 -21.76 -3.85
C CYS A 258 19.47 -22.54 -3.06
N GLY A 259 20.56 -22.97 -3.71
CA GLY A 259 21.67 -23.68 -3.05
C GLY A 259 21.37 -25.16 -2.73
N SER A 260 20.29 -25.73 -3.26
CA SER A 260 19.87 -27.12 -2.98
C SER A 260 20.73 -28.21 -3.66
N GLY A 261 21.64 -27.82 -4.55
CA GLY A 261 22.46 -28.74 -5.36
C GLY A 261 21.68 -29.52 -6.44
N LYS A 262 20.36 -29.29 -6.59
CA LYS A 262 19.49 -29.94 -7.58
C LYS A 262 19.32 -29.08 -8.84
N LYS A 263 18.92 -29.68 -9.97
CA LYS A 263 18.54 -28.96 -11.20
C LYS A 263 17.24 -28.15 -10.99
N TYR A 264 17.11 -26.97 -11.60
CA TYR A 264 16.01 -26.02 -11.39
C TYR A 264 14.61 -26.64 -11.55
N LYS A 265 14.37 -27.43 -12.61
CA LYS A 265 13.08 -28.15 -12.81
C LYS A 265 12.70 -29.17 -11.72
N LYS A 266 13.66 -29.60 -10.90
CA LYS A 266 13.44 -30.56 -9.81
C LYS A 266 13.48 -29.88 -8.43
N CYS A 267 13.45 -28.55 -8.40
CA CYS A 267 13.50 -27.77 -7.16
C CYS A 267 12.54 -26.58 -7.24
N CYS A 268 13.00 -25.38 -7.58
CA CYS A 268 12.17 -24.16 -7.59
C CYS A 268 11.41 -23.91 -8.90
N GLY A 269 11.56 -24.77 -9.91
CA GLY A 269 10.89 -24.66 -11.21
C GLY A 269 9.73 -25.65 -11.40
N GLN A 270 8.96 -25.92 -10.36
CA GLN A 270 7.64 -26.56 -10.45
C GLN A 270 6.55 -25.52 -10.67
#